data_AF-A0A151RQ40-F1
#
_entry.id   AF-A0A151RQ40-F1
#
_cell.length_a   1.000
_cell.length_b   1.000
_cell.length_c   1.000
_cell.angle_alpha   90.00
_cell.angle_beta   90.00
_cell.angle_gamma   90.00
#
_symmetry.space_group_name_H-M   'P 1'
#
loop_
_entity.id
_entity.type
_entity.pdbx_description
1 polymer ?
#
loop_
_entity_poly.entity_id
_entity_poly.type
_entity_poly.pdbx_seq_one_letter_code
_entity_poly.pdbx_strand_id
1 'polypeptide(L)' 'MNDISIVEKILHSLTPKFDYAVCSIEESNDIDDLSLDELQSSLLVHEQKMNRSSTMEEQALKASANTPSNNSRGRGRGRG' A
#
# COMPACT_ATOMS: atom_id res chain seq x y z
N MET A 1 11.50 -0.02 -31.91
CA MET A 1 10.57 0.11 -30.77
C MET A 1 11.49 0.50 -29.62
N ASN A 2 11.35 1.70 -29.08
CA ASN A 2 12.28 2.21 -28.08
C ASN A 2 11.74 1.81 -26.71
N ASP A 3 12.59 1.29 -25.84
CA ASP A 3 12.17 0.83 -24.51
C ASP A 3 11.54 1.97 -23.70
N ILE A 4 12.06 3.19 -23.85
CA ILE A 4 11.48 4.42 -23.30
C ILE A 4 10.00 4.58 -23.70
N SER A 5 9.67 4.43 -24.98
CA SER A 5 8.28 4.55 -25.47
C SER A 5 7.35 3.44 -24.96
N ILE A 6 7.92 2.29 -24.55
CA ILE A 6 7.17 1.19 -23.96
C ILE A 6 6.94 1.49 -22.48
N VAL A 7 7.96 1.95 -21.76
CA VAL A 7 7.89 2.39 -20.36
C VAL A 7 6.85 3.50 -20.20
N GLU A 8 6.89 4.54 -21.03
CA GLU A 8 5.89 5.63 -21.03
C GLU A 8 4.47 5.11 -21.23
N LYS A 9 4.27 4.19 -22.19
CA LYS A 9 2.95 3.59 -22.43
C LYS A 9 2.48 2.75 -21.26
N ILE A 10 3.38 2.01 -20.60
CA ILE A 10 3.07 1.25 -19.39
C ILE A 10 2.62 2.21 -18.31
N LEU A 11 3.44 3.21 -17.95
CA LEU A 11 3.15 4.20 -16.92
C LEU A 11 1.81 4.92 -17.19
N HIS A 12 1.57 5.33 -18.44
CA HIS A 12 0.30 5.96 -18.85
C HIS A 12 -0.91 5.01 -18.76
N SER A 13 -0.70 3.71 -18.93
CA SER A 13 -1.76 2.69 -18.84
C SER A 13 -2.05 2.21 -17.41
N LEU A 14 -1.21 2.57 -16.44
CA LEU A 14 -1.41 2.17 -15.05
C LEU A 14 -2.68 2.80 -14.48
N THR A 15 -3.34 2.08 -13.57
CA THR A 15 -4.54 2.58 -12.90
C THR A 15 -4.20 3.68 -11.89
N PRO A 16 -5.14 4.59 -11.54
CA PRO A 16 -4.89 5.69 -10.61
C PRO A 16 -4.36 5.29 -9.22
N LYS A 17 -4.52 4.02 -8.83
CA LYS A 17 -3.90 3.48 -7.61
C LYS A 17 -2.37 3.57 -7.60
N PHE A 18 -1.74 3.71 -8.76
CA PHE A 18 -0.29 3.84 -8.91
C PHE A 18 0.17 5.28 -9.17
N ASP A 19 -0.71 6.28 -9.08
CA ASP A 19 -0.36 7.69 -9.36
C ASP A 19 0.89 8.14 -8.59
N TYR A 20 1.02 7.74 -7.32
CA TYR A 20 2.22 8.04 -6.53
C TYR A 20 3.50 7.43 -7.11
N ALA A 21 3.44 6.19 -7.59
CA ALA A 21 4.59 5.51 -8.19
C ALA A 21 4.94 6.14 -9.55
N VAL A 22 3.93 6.47 -10.36
CA VAL A 22 4.11 7.15 -11.66
C VAL A 22 4.77 8.51 -11.46
N CYS A 23 4.22 9.36 -10.57
CA CYS A 23 4.80 10.68 -10.26
C CYS A 23 6.23 10.55 -9.74
N SER A 24 6.52 9.58 -8.85
CA SER A 24 7.87 9.39 -8.33
C SER A 24 8.87 9.03 -9.42
N ILE A 25 8.48 8.20 -10.39
CA ILE A 25 9.31 7.79 -11.53
C ILE A 25 9.52 8.94 -12.51
N GLU A 26 8.47 9.72 -12.79
CA GLU A 26 8.57 10.91 -13.65
C GLU A 26 9.45 12.01 -13.03
N GLU A 27 9.31 12.26 -11.73
CA GLU A 27 10.08 13.29 -11.01
C GLU A 27 11.56 12.94 -10.84
N SER A 28 11.91 11.65 -10.80
CA SER A 28 13.29 11.19 -10.63
C SER A 28 14.14 11.36 -11.90
N ASN A 29 13.55 11.76 -13.04
CA ASN A 29 14.17 11.76 -14.37
C ASN A 29 14.76 10.39 -14.77
N ASP A 30 14.36 9.32 -14.10
CA ASP A 30 14.92 7.98 -14.33
C ASP A 30 14.34 7.32 -15.59
N ILE A 31 13.29 7.87 -16.21
CA ILE A 31 12.59 7.25 -17.36
C ILE A 31 13.52 6.98 -18.55
N ASP A 32 14.49 7.86 -18.80
CA ASP A 32 15.42 7.74 -19.93
C ASP A 32 16.44 6.59 -19.74
N ASP A 33 16.79 6.29 -18.49
CA ASP A 33 17.76 5.27 -18.10
C ASP A 33 17.08 3.99 -17.56
N LEU A 34 15.75 4.03 -17.35
CA LEU A 34 14.99 2.92 -16.78
C LEU A 34 14.89 1.76 -17.76
N SER A 35 15.34 0.58 -17.34
CA SER A 35 15.08 -0.65 -18.09
C SER A 35 13.67 -1.17 -17.84
N LEU A 36 13.12 -1.90 -18.83
CA LEU A 36 11.79 -2.51 -18.72
C LEU A 36 11.71 -3.52 -17.57
N ASP A 37 12.77 -4.30 -17.35
CA ASP A 37 12.84 -5.28 -16.26
C ASP A 37 12.83 -4.59 -14.89
N GLU A 38 13.51 -3.45 -14.77
CA GLU A 38 13.56 -2.66 -13.53
C GLU A 38 12.21 -2.01 -13.23
N LEU A 39 11.54 -1.45 -14.26
CA LEU A 39 10.16 -0.96 -14.13
C LEU A 39 9.24 -2.06 -13.62
N GLN A 40 9.28 -3.23 -14.26
CA GLN A 40 8.41 -4.35 -13.92
C GLN A 40 8.67 -4.86 -12.50
N SER A 41 9.93 -4.97 -12.10
CA SER A 41 10.33 -5.37 -10.75
C SER A 41 9.83 -4.35 -9.70
N SER A 42 10.00 -3.05 -9.97
CA SER A 42 9.57 -1.97 -9.08
C SER A 42 8.05 -1.97 -8.88
N LEU A 43 7.27 -2.06 -9.95
CA LEU A 43 5.81 -2.10 -9.91
C LEU A 43 5.29 -3.30 -9.11
N LEU A 44 5.91 -4.48 -9.29
CA LEU A 44 5.52 -5.71 -8.58
C LEU A 44 5.76 -5.58 -7.07
N VAL A 45 6.91 -5.04 -6.66
CA VAL A 45 7.20 -4.79 -5.23
C VAL A 45 6.20 -3.80 -4.64
N HIS A 46 5.85 -2.75 -5.38
CA HIS A 46 4.90 -1.75 -4.92
C HIS A 46 3.48 -2.32 -4.76
N GLU A 47 3.03 -3.16 -5.69
CA GLU A 47 1.75 -3.89 -5.60
C GLU A 47 1.70 -4.81 -4.37
N GLN A 48 2.75 -5.61 -4.16
CA GLN A 48 2.83 -6.50 -2.99
C GLN A 48 2.79 -5.73 -1.68
N LYS A 49 3.46 -4.58 -1.61
CA LYS A 49 3.50 -3.74 -0.42
C LYS A 49 2.14 -3.09 -0.14
N MET A 50 1.44 -2.62 -1.18
CA MET A 50 0.08 -2.07 -1.06
C MET A 50 -0.93 -3.13 -0.58
N ASN A 51 -0.83 -4.36 -1.10
CA ASN A 51 -1.69 -5.47 -0.67
C ASN A 51 -1.44 -5.87 0.80
N ARG A 52 -0.18 -5.82 1.24
CA ARG A 52 0.20 -6.06 2.65
C ARG A 52 -0.23 -4.93 3.58
N SER A 53 -0.15 -3.66 3.16
CA SER A 53 -0.57 -2.53 3.99
C SER A 53 -2.08 -2.52 4.18
N SER A 54 -2.84 -2.85 3.13
CA SER A 54 -4.31 -2.97 3.20
C SER A 54 -4.76 -4.02 4.21
N THR A 55 -4.06 -5.16 4.26
CA THR A 55 -4.34 -6.22 5.24
C THR A 55 -3.88 -5.85 6.66
N MET A 56 -2.78 -5.11 6.82
CA MET A 56 -2.31 -4.62 8.12
C MET A 56 -3.25 -3.57 8.73
N GLU A 57 -3.72 -2.61 7.94
CA GLU A 57 -4.68 -1.59 8.40
C GLU A 57 -6.01 -2.21 8.84
N GLU A 58 -6.53 -3.20 8.11
CA GLU A 58 -7.76 -3.89 8.51
C GLU A 58 -7.61 -4.61 9.86
N GLN A 59 -6.45 -5.21 10.12
CA GLN A 59 -6.16 -5.88 11.40
C GLN A 59 -6.02 -4.89 12.56
N ALA A 60 -5.36 -3.74 12.34
CA ALA A 60 -5.24 -2.69 13.35
C ALA A 60 -6.60 -2.07 13.70
N LEU A 61 -7.44 -1.81 12.69
CA LEU A 61 -8.80 -1.31 12.87
C LEU A 61 -9.67 -2.32 13.64
N LYS A 62 -9.56 -3.62 13.34
CA LYS A 62 -10.24 -4.66 14.12
C LYS A 62 -9.72 -4.74 15.55
N ALA A 63 -8.43 -4.58 15.81
CA ALA A 63 -7.90 -4.57 17.18
C ALA A 63 -8.46 -3.40 18.01
N SER A 64 -8.64 -2.23 17.40
CA SER A 64 -9.27 -1.07 18.06
C SER A 64 -10.79 -1.21 18.19
N ALA A 65 -11.47 -1.88 17.26
CA ALA A 65 -12.92 -2.08 17.31
C ALA A 65 -13.34 -3.26 18.22
N ASN A 66 -12.49 -4.28 18.34
CA ASN A 66 -12.67 -5.45 19.20
C ASN A 66 -12.10 -5.27 20.60
N THR A 67 -11.73 -4.06 21.05
CA THR A 67 -11.66 -3.83 22.49
C THR A 67 -13.05 -4.17 23.03
N PRO A 68 -13.23 -5.26 23.79
CA PRO A 68 -14.49 -5.48 24.45
C PRO A 68 -14.57 -4.30 25.40
N SER A 69 -15.48 -3.36 25.12
CA SER A 69 -16.05 -2.51 26.14
C SER A 69 -16.57 -3.50 27.18
N ASN A 70 -15.70 -3.85 28.13
CA ASN A 70 -16.00 -4.80 29.18
C ASN A 70 -16.79 -4.01 30.20
N ASN A 71 -18.00 -3.65 29.76
CA ASN A 71 -19.09 -3.13 30.55
C ASN A 71 -19.66 -4.31 31.34
N SER A 72 -18.83 -4.92 32.17
CA SER A 72 -19.22 -5.95 33.12
C SER A 72 -19.59 -5.26 34.42
N ARG A 73 -20.85 -4.83 34.39
CA ARG A 73 -21.73 -4.49 35.50
C ARG A 73 -21.51 -5.41 36.72
N GLY A 74 -20.87 -4.86 37.76
CA GLY A 74 -21.28 -4.98 39.15
C GLY A 74 -21.07 -6.29 39.94
N ARG A 75 -21.02 -6.08 41.27
CA ARG A 75 -21.40 -6.95 42.41
C ARG A 75 -20.26 -7.55 43.26
N GLY A 76 -20.25 -7.15 44.54
CA GLY A 76 -19.65 -7.84 45.70
C GLY A 76 -18.75 -6.92 46.53
N ARG A 77 -19.20 -6.22 47.59
CA ARG A 77 -19.54 -6.64 48.97
C ARG A 77 -18.41 -7.38 49.74
N GLY A 78 -17.93 -6.73 50.79
CA GLY A 78 -17.13 -7.24 51.92
C GLY A 78 -16.17 -6.13 52.38
N ARG A 79 -16.44 -5.28 53.39
CA ARG A 79 -16.64 -5.53 54.84
C ARG A 79 -15.60 -6.50 55.41
N GLY A 80 -14.61 -5.95 56.09
CA GLY A 80 -13.55 -6.63 56.82
C GLY A 80 -12.39 -5.68 57.02
#